data_AF-A0A2S2Q0P8-F1
#
_entry.id   AF-A0A2S2Q0P8-F1
#
_cell.length_a   1.000
_cell.length_b   1.000
_cell.length_c   1.000
_cell.angle_alpha   90.00
_cell.angle_beta   90.00
_cell.angle_gamma   90.00
#
_symmetry.space_group_name_H-M   'P 1'
#
loop_
_entity.id
_entity.type
_entity.pdbx_description
1 polymer ?
#
loop_
_entity_poly.entity_id
_entity_poly.type
_entity_poly.pdbx_seq_one_letter_code
_entity_poly.pdbx_strand_id
1 'polypeptide(L)'
;MALVHAELTATCNSLGCAGPDKYCIDPQCSEAIRDLIKFLRRDGDDHEIRRFLGAANIVETDLLPILVEYSDKSELFDLVIRLLVNLTTPALLIYNEQPPMEKTPRQYYLQMLLHLQKYKRAFTDVNVWKVIVDKLAAVIQAEYYEKGEEKVLSTVRLLILVRNILHVPADNDAECRPDNDANLHDQVLWAMHQSQLIDIIMYITCSDNEQQYYLHTLEIISLMLRDQNATELANASVNRSQTEKQRDEQELKLVLEKERKEKMEKIKKYSGKRHSRFGGRFVVSGMKSIGDNEMVVSSMTSNINKAFDRYKKPLKTPRNRMPLKDSGIERKSAFSVRLFLKEFCVEFLQGAYNTLMKHIRETLVRSKGQPNDESYYFWAIQFFMEFNRNYKFEIKLVSETLALNIFHFIQERIEDSREKLITDKKKIPIWSKRMHLGLKAYKELMETLLLMYQSKDPTLQSSARTILTNLFYMVEYRDLILSLINLYDEVKFSQ
;
A
#
# COMPACT_ATOMS: atom_id res chain seq x y z
N MET A 1 -7.89 35.87 4.21
CA MET A 1 -6.58 35.30 4.60
C MET A 1 -6.34 35.48 6.11
N ALA A 2 -5.89 36.65 6.61
CA ALA A 2 -5.58 36.82 8.04
C ALA A 2 -6.78 36.60 8.99
N LEU A 3 -7.99 37.02 8.58
CA LEU A 3 -9.21 36.85 9.37
C LEU A 3 -9.58 35.36 9.56
N VAL A 4 -9.50 34.55 8.49
CA VAL A 4 -9.82 33.11 8.55
C VAL A 4 -8.81 32.37 9.44
N HIS A 5 -7.52 32.71 9.34
CA HIS A 5 -6.52 32.12 10.23
C HIS A 5 -6.71 32.54 11.70
N ALA A 6 -7.12 33.78 11.96
CA ALA A 6 -7.43 34.23 13.31
C ALA A 6 -8.65 33.48 13.88
N GLU A 7 -9.71 33.32 13.09
CA GLU A 7 -10.89 32.51 13.45
C GLU A 7 -10.50 31.05 13.72
N LEU A 8 -9.74 30.42 12.82
CA LEU A 8 -9.27 29.05 13.01
C LEU A 8 -8.41 28.90 14.27
N THR A 9 -7.53 29.85 14.54
CA THR A 9 -6.69 29.85 15.75
C THR A 9 -7.55 29.94 17.00
N ALA A 10 -8.53 30.86 17.01
CA ALA A 10 -9.48 31.00 18.11
C ALA A 10 -10.28 29.70 18.32
N THR A 11 -10.80 29.09 17.25
CA THR A 11 -11.53 27.82 17.32
C THR A 11 -10.66 26.67 17.82
N CYS A 12 -9.39 26.59 17.41
CA CYS A 12 -8.47 25.56 17.92
C CYS A 12 -8.20 25.75 19.42
N ASN A 13 -8.02 27.00 19.88
CA ASN A 13 -7.82 27.29 21.30
C ASN A 13 -9.07 26.99 22.14
N SER A 14 -10.26 27.03 21.54
CA SER A 14 -11.53 26.61 22.17
C SER A 14 -11.73 25.09 22.20
N LEU A 15 -10.74 24.27 21.84
CA LEU A 15 -10.79 22.82 22.06
C LEU A 15 -10.47 22.45 23.50
N GLY A 16 -9.52 23.15 24.12
CA GLY A 16 -9.02 22.86 25.46
C GLY A 16 -7.51 23.04 25.56
N CYS A 17 -6.92 22.47 26.61
CA CYS A 17 -5.47 22.46 26.80
C CYS A 17 -5.01 21.24 27.60
N ALA A 18 -3.74 20.87 27.42
CA ALA A 18 -3.10 19.85 28.24
C ALA A 18 -2.94 20.35 29.68
N GLY A 19 -3.67 19.75 30.62
CA GLY A 19 -3.48 19.94 32.05
C GLY A 19 -2.32 19.08 32.60
N PRO A 20 -2.00 19.18 33.90
CA PRO A 20 -0.90 18.45 34.52
C PRO A 20 -1.10 16.93 34.50
N ASP A 21 -2.32 16.45 34.71
CA ASP A 21 -2.65 15.01 34.77
C ASP A 21 -3.68 14.57 33.72
N LYS A 22 -4.47 15.52 33.19
CA LYS A 22 -5.60 15.28 32.30
C LYS A 22 -5.76 16.41 31.31
N TYR A 23 -6.14 16.12 30.07
CA TYR A 23 -6.57 17.11 29.11
C TYR A 23 -7.83 17.83 29.61
N CYS A 24 -7.83 19.15 29.59
CA CYS A 24 -8.93 19.98 30.07
C CYS A 24 -9.70 20.54 28.86
N ILE A 25 -10.89 19.99 28.59
CA ILE A 25 -11.75 20.49 27.51
C ILE A 25 -12.35 21.86 27.86
N ASP A 26 -12.46 22.73 26.86
CA ASP A 26 -13.20 23.98 26.97
C ASP A 26 -14.73 23.72 26.96
N PRO A 27 -15.55 24.54 27.65
CA PRO A 27 -17.01 24.42 27.58
C PRO A 27 -17.59 24.44 26.15
N GLN A 28 -16.93 25.14 25.22
CA GLN A 28 -17.34 25.26 23.82
C GLN A 28 -16.67 24.21 22.90
N CYS A 29 -15.97 23.21 23.44
CA CYS A 29 -15.22 22.22 22.66
C CYS A 29 -16.09 21.52 21.58
N SER A 30 -17.32 21.11 21.93
CA SER A 30 -18.24 20.49 20.95
C SER A 30 -18.64 21.44 19.83
N GLU A 31 -18.80 22.73 20.12
CA GLU A 31 -19.13 23.76 19.13
C GLU A 31 -17.92 24.05 18.24
N ALA A 32 -16.73 24.17 18.86
CA ALA A 32 -15.47 24.34 18.15
C ALA A 32 -15.23 23.20 17.15
N ILE A 33 -15.41 21.94 17.55
CA ILE A 33 -15.25 20.79 16.62
C ILE A 33 -16.29 20.85 15.49
N ARG A 34 -17.55 21.20 15.77
CA ARG A 34 -18.57 21.38 14.72
C ARG A 34 -18.16 22.48 13.74
N ASP A 35 -17.59 23.56 14.22
CA ASP A 35 -17.13 24.67 13.39
C ASP A 35 -15.89 24.29 12.56
N LEU A 36 -14.93 23.56 13.12
CA LEU A 36 -13.81 22.98 12.36
C LEU A 36 -14.29 22.06 11.23
N ILE A 37 -15.30 21.22 11.49
CA ILE A 37 -15.92 20.40 10.44
C ILE A 37 -16.60 21.28 9.37
N LYS A 38 -17.29 22.36 9.76
CA LYS A 38 -17.91 23.29 8.81
C LYS A 38 -16.86 24.03 7.98
N PHE A 39 -15.74 24.43 8.58
CA PHE A 39 -14.62 25.07 7.89
C PHE A 39 -14.04 24.13 6.84
N LEU A 40 -13.76 22.86 7.19
CA LEU A 40 -13.24 21.87 6.25
C LEU A 40 -14.19 21.55 5.08
N ARG A 41 -15.51 21.74 5.24
CA ARG A 41 -16.47 21.61 4.12
C ARG A 41 -16.38 22.75 3.11
N ARG A 42 -15.82 23.89 3.50
CA ARG A 42 -15.63 25.09 2.68
C ARG A 42 -14.16 25.30 2.31
N ASP A 43 -13.34 24.28 2.50
CA ASP A 43 -11.91 24.36 2.19
C ASP A 43 -11.73 24.55 0.68
N GLY A 44 -10.93 25.55 0.30
CA GLY A 44 -10.71 25.89 -1.10
C GLY A 44 -9.82 24.88 -1.83
N ASP A 45 -9.53 25.15 -3.10
CA ASP A 45 -8.69 24.29 -3.96
C ASP A 45 -7.24 24.14 -3.42
N ASP A 46 -6.76 25.13 -2.67
CA ASP A 46 -5.45 25.09 -2.02
C ASP A 46 -5.45 24.29 -0.72
N HIS A 47 -6.61 23.88 -0.19
CA HIS A 47 -6.78 23.17 1.07
C HIS A 47 -6.12 23.88 2.27
N GLU A 48 -6.24 25.20 2.30
CA GLU A 48 -5.60 26.08 3.28
C GLU A 48 -6.02 25.72 4.72
N ILE A 49 -7.30 25.41 4.94
CA ILE A 49 -7.84 25.12 6.26
C ILE A 49 -7.24 23.81 6.77
N ARG A 50 -7.27 22.75 5.95
CA ARG A 50 -6.65 21.48 6.30
C ARG A 50 -5.15 21.61 6.58
N ARG A 51 -4.42 22.38 5.76
CA ARG A 51 -3.00 22.63 5.97
C ARG A 51 -2.75 23.39 7.27
N PHE A 52 -3.57 24.38 7.58
CA PHE A 52 -3.48 25.12 8.83
C PHE A 52 -3.68 24.20 10.04
N LEU A 53 -4.73 23.39 10.06
CA LEU A 53 -5.02 22.45 11.15
C LEU A 53 -3.89 21.42 11.33
N GLY A 54 -3.29 20.94 10.23
CA GLY A 54 -2.14 20.05 10.31
C GLY A 54 -0.86 20.70 10.79
N ALA A 55 -0.64 21.98 10.46
CA ALA A 55 0.47 22.75 11.02
C ALA A 55 0.27 23.03 12.52
N ALA A 56 -0.97 23.27 12.95
CA ALA A 56 -1.35 23.44 14.36
C ALA A 56 -1.29 22.13 15.17
N ASN A 57 -1.18 20.97 14.50
CA ASN A 57 -1.04 19.65 15.11
C ASN A 57 -2.20 19.19 16.01
N ILE A 58 -3.41 19.72 15.78
CA ILE A 58 -4.57 19.49 16.67
C ILE A 58 -4.93 18.01 16.85
N VAL A 59 -4.57 17.14 15.90
CA VAL A 59 -4.82 15.69 16.01
C VAL A 59 -4.09 15.10 17.21
N GLU A 60 -2.79 15.38 17.32
CA GLU A 60 -1.94 14.82 18.38
C GLU A 60 -2.13 15.58 19.70
N THR A 61 -2.27 16.91 19.65
CA THR A 61 -2.29 17.76 20.86
C THR A 61 -3.65 17.81 21.54
N ASP A 62 -4.74 17.68 20.79
CA ASP A 62 -6.10 17.93 21.30
C ASP A 62 -7.04 16.76 21.01
N LEU A 63 -7.22 16.37 19.75
CA LEU A 63 -8.27 15.41 19.36
C LEU A 63 -8.04 14.00 19.91
N LEU A 64 -6.81 13.49 19.88
CA LEU A 64 -6.49 12.17 20.45
C LEU A 64 -6.59 12.14 21.98
N PRO A 65 -6.06 13.13 22.74
CA PRO A 65 -6.34 13.23 24.17
C PRO A 65 -7.84 13.30 24.50
N ILE A 66 -8.62 14.11 23.77
CA ILE A 66 -10.07 14.18 23.94
C ILE A 66 -10.72 12.82 23.67
N LEU A 67 -10.31 12.13 22.60
CA LEU A 67 -10.81 10.81 22.23
C LEU A 67 -10.60 9.79 23.34
N VAL A 68 -9.39 9.77 23.93
CA VAL A 68 -9.02 8.80 24.97
C VAL A 68 -9.70 9.10 26.30
N GLU A 69 -9.68 10.36 26.73
CA GLU A 69 -10.04 10.75 28.09
C GLU A 69 -11.51 11.12 28.31
N TYR A 70 -12.25 11.34 27.21
CA TYR A 70 -13.67 11.73 27.21
C TYR A 70 -14.52 10.82 26.32
N SER A 71 -14.07 9.58 26.11
CA SER A 71 -14.77 8.57 25.30
C SER A 71 -16.21 8.25 25.78
N ASP A 72 -16.50 8.48 27.07
CA ASP A 72 -17.84 8.32 27.65
C ASP A 72 -18.85 9.35 27.13
N LYS A 73 -18.38 10.53 26.68
CA LYS A 73 -19.24 11.57 26.13
C LYS A 73 -19.59 11.27 24.68
N SER A 74 -20.63 10.46 24.46
CA SER A 74 -20.99 9.92 23.14
C SER A 74 -21.10 10.97 22.01
N GLU A 75 -21.72 12.13 22.28
CA GLU A 75 -21.86 13.18 21.27
C GLU A 75 -20.51 13.81 20.89
N LEU A 76 -19.68 14.12 21.89
CA LEU A 76 -18.34 14.64 21.66
C LEU A 76 -17.47 13.63 20.92
N PHE A 77 -17.57 12.35 21.29
CA PHE A 77 -16.88 11.25 20.64
C PHE A 77 -17.22 11.15 19.14
N ASP A 78 -18.50 11.17 18.74
CA ASP A 78 -18.88 11.15 17.32
C ASP A 78 -18.34 12.37 16.56
N LEU A 79 -18.37 13.56 17.17
CA LEU A 79 -17.81 14.77 16.58
C LEU A 79 -16.30 14.66 16.34
N VAL A 80 -15.55 14.17 17.33
CA VAL A 80 -14.10 13.94 17.23
C VAL A 80 -13.79 12.93 16.12
N ILE A 81 -14.49 11.78 16.10
CA ILE A 81 -14.31 10.76 15.05
C ILE A 81 -14.60 11.35 13.67
N ARG A 82 -15.66 12.13 13.50
CA ARG A 82 -15.98 12.78 12.22
C ARG A 82 -14.89 13.74 11.76
N LEU A 83 -14.32 14.52 12.68
CA LEU A 83 -13.21 15.42 12.36
C LEU A 83 -11.93 14.63 12.03
N LEU A 84 -11.61 13.58 12.80
CA LEU A 84 -10.45 12.71 12.54
C LEU A 84 -10.56 12.01 11.19
N VAL A 85 -11.72 11.44 10.84
CA VAL A 85 -11.97 10.82 9.52
C VAL A 85 -11.73 11.83 8.41
N ASN A 86 -12.22 13.07 8.56
CA ASN A 86 -11.99 14.12 7.58
C ASN A 86 -10.49 14.45 7.45
N LEU A 87 -9.80 14.74 8.56
CA LEU A 87 -8.39 15.15 8.58
C LEU A 87 -7.44 14.06 8.08
N THR A 88 -7.78 12.78 8.31
CA THR A 88 -6.99 11.61 7.89
C THR A 88 -7.29 11.13 6.48
N THR A 89 -8.20 11.78 5.74
CA THR A 89 -8.53 11.40 4.36
C THR A 89 -7.25 11.38 3.50
N PRO A 90 -6.98 10.29 2.76
CA PRO A 90 -5.81 10.19 1.89
C PRO A 90 -5.66 11.41 0.97
N ALA A 91 -4.48 12.04 0.99
CA ALA A 91 -4.22 13.27 0.22
C ALA A 91 -4.55 13.10 -1.26
N LEU A 92 -4.30 11.92 -1.82
CA LEU A 92 -4.59 11.62 -3.22
C LEU A 92 -6.10 11.67 -3.55
N LEU A 93 -6.97 11.25 -2.63
CA LEU A 93 -8.43 11.34 -2.81
C LEU A 93 -8.90 12.79 -2.83
N ILE A 94 -8.27 13.65 -2.03
CA ILE A 94 -8.57 15.09 -2.01
C ILE A 94 -8.26 15.73 -3.37
N TYR A 95 -7.20 15.26 -4.04
CA TYR A 95 -6.83 15.68 -5.40
C TYR A 95 -7.41 14.77 -6.50
N ASN A 96 -8.61 14.19 -6.30
CA ASN A 96 -9.32 13.39 -7.32
C ASN A 96 -8.49 12.23 -7.90
N GLU A 97 -7.73 11.58 -7.04
CA GLU A 97 -6.84 10.46 -7.33
C GLU A 97 -5.59 10.80 -8.16
N GLN A 98 -5.29 12.09 -8.37
CA GLN A 98 -4.15 12.53 -9.18
C GLN A 98 -3.23 13.47 -8.40
N PRO A 99 -1.90 13.21 -8.38
CA PRO A 99 -0.99 14.15 -7.75
C PRO A 99 -0.88 15.42 -8.63
N PRO A 100 -0.94 16.63 -8.05
CA PRO A 100 -0.77 17.86 -8.81
C PRO A 100 0.61 17.95 -9.47
N MET A 101 0.62 18.46 -10.70
CA MET A 101 1.83 18.61 -11.52
C MET A 101 2.49 19.97 -11.36
N GLU A 102 1.69 21.00 -11.08
CA GLU A 102 2.15 22.36 -10.87
C GLU A 102 2.94 22.51 -9.57
N LYS A 103 3.96 23.39 -9.57
CA LYS A 103 4.90 23.51 -8.46
C LYS A 103 4.21 23.82 -7.12
N THR A 104 3.30 24.78 -7.10
CA THR A 104 2.67 25.26 -5.85
C THR A 104 1.66 24.25 -5.30
N PRO A 105 0.65 23.78 -6.05
CA PRO A 105 -0.26 22.73 -5.56
C PRO A 105 0.46 21.44 -5.19
N ARG A 106 1.58 21.11 -5.85
CA ARG A 106 2.45 20.00 -5.47
C ARG A 106 3.12 20.18 -4.11
N GLN A 107 3.55 21.39 -3.76
CA GLN A 107 4.09 21.66 -2.43
C GLN A 107 3.02 21.47 -1.37
N TYR A 108 1.79 21.93 -1.63
CA TYR A 108 0.64 21.75 -0.74
C TYR A 108 0.27 20.28 -0.54
N TYR A 109 0.23 19.51 -1.62
CA TYR A 109 0.04 18.05 -1.56
C TYR A 109 1.09 17.36 -0.69
N LEU A 110 2.38 17.69 -0.88
CA LEU A 110 3.46 17.10 -0.07
C LEU A 110 3.39 17.55 1.40
N GLN A 111 3.01 18.80 1.66
CA GLN A 111 2.78 19.28 3.02
C GLN A 111 1.66 18.51 3.71
N MET A 112 0.54 18.27 3.03
CA MET A 112 -0.56 17.46 3.55
C MET A 112 -0.14 16.02 3.81
N LEU A 113 0.70 15.44 2.95
CA LEU A 113 1.25 14.09 3.15
C LEU A 113 2.09 14.02 4.43
N LEU A 114 2.93 15.02 4.70
CA LEU A 114 3.71 15.13 5.93
C LEU A 114 2.81 15.23 7.17
N HIS A 115 1.71 16.01 7.10
CA HIS A 115 0.74 16.08 8.20
C HIS A 115 0.08 14.72 8.45
N LEU A 116 -0.34 14.00 7.39
CA LEU A 116 -0.91 12.66 7.50
C LEU A 116 0.07 11.66 8.14
N GLN A 117 1.35 11.72 7.76
CA GLN A 117 2.40 10.89 8.38
C GLN A 117 2.59 11.21 9.85
N LYS A 118 2.52 12.49 10.23
CA LYS A 118 2.53 12.91 11.64
C LYS A 118 1.33 12.35 12.40
N TYR A 119 0.14 12.41 11.81
CA TYR A 119 -1.05 11.81 12.41
C TYR A 119 -0.86 10.29 12.59
N LYS A 120 -0.38 9.58 11.57
CA LYS A 120 -0.10 8.14 11.68
C LYS A 120 0.85 7.81 12.85
N ARG A 121 1.87 8.64 13.08
CA ARG A 121 2.77 8.51 14.24
C ARG A 121 2.04 8.67 15.57
N ALA A 122 1.12 9.60 15.69
CA ALA A 122 0.31 9.77 16.90
C ALA A 122 -0.58 8.54 17.19
N PHE A 123 -0.99 7.79 16.16
CA PHE A 123 -1.72 6.52 16.28
C PHE A 123 -0.80 5.32 16.63
N THR A 124 0.43 5.53 17.07
CA THR A 124 1.24 4.44 17.66
C THR A 124 0.88 4.19 19.13
N ASP A 125 0.09 5.08 19.76
CA ASP A 125 -0.42 4.89 21.11
C ASP A 125 -1.56 3.84 21.14
N VAL A 126 -1.34 2.77 21.92
CA VAL A 126 -2.29 1.67 22.13
C VAL A 126 -3.60 2.16 22.75
N ASN A 127 -3.58 3.20 23.58
CA ASN A 127 -4.79 3.68 24.27
C ASN A 127 -5.83 4.25 23.30
N VAL A 128 -5.39 4.89 22.22
CA VAL A 128 -6.26 5.35 21.13
C VAL A 128 -7.02 4.18 20.52
N TRP A 129 -6.32 3.07 20.25
CA TRP A 129 -6.92 1.88 19.66
C TRP A 129 -7.84 1.13 20.62
N LYS A 130 -7.51 1.07 21.91
CA LYS A 130 -8.39 0.47 22.93
C LYS A 130 -9.77 1.14 22.94
N VAL A 131 -9.81 2.47 22.92
CA VAL A 131 -11.08 3.20 22.86
C VAL A 131 -11.87 2.91 21.57
N ILE A 132 -11.19 2.84 20.42
CA ILE A 132 -11.83 2.45 19.15
C ILE A 132 -12.41 1.04 19.25
N VAL A 133 -11.66 0.10 19.83
CA VAL A 133 -12.07 -1.29 20.02
C VAL A 133 -13.25 -1.40 20.96
N ASP A 134 -13.26 -0.70 22.09
CA ASP A 134 -14.36 -0.70 23.05
C ASP A 134 -15.67 -0.25 22.38
N LYS A 135 -15.61 0.78 21.52
CA LYS A 135 -16.78 1.27 20.78
C LYS A 135 -17.23 0.31 19.67
N LEU A 136 -16.29 -0.29 18.92
CA LEU A 136 -16.62 -1.30 17.91
C LEU A 136 -17.23 -2.56 18.55
N ALA A 137 -16.65 -3.03 19.65
CA ALA A 137 -17.13 -4.19 20.38
C ALA A 137 -18.55 -3.98 20.91
N ALA A 138 -18.86 -2.81 21.45
CA ALA A 138 -20.20 -2.47 21.91
C ALA A 138 -21.26 -2.55 20.80
N VAL A 139 -20.92 -2.17 19.56
CA VAL A 139 -21.85 -2.28 18.42
C VAL A 139 -21.94 -3.72 17.91
N ILE A 140 -20.84 -4.46 17.93
CA ILE A 140 -20.82 -5.87 17.50
C ILE A 140 -21.62 -6.77 18.44
N GLN A 141 -21.57 -6.51 19.75
CA GLN A 141 -22.34 -7.25 20.75
C GLN A 141 -23.85 -6.98 20.70
N ALA A 142 -24.27 -5.86 20.11
CA ALA A 142 -25.69 -5.57 19.91
C ALA A 142 -26.30 -6.51 18.87
N GLU A 143 -27.53 -6.95 19.10
CA GLU A 143 -28.23 -7.82 18.16
C GLU A 143 -28.44 -7.10 16.82
N TYR A 144 -28.32 -7.84 15.71
CA TYR A 144 -28.32 -7.27 14.35
C TYR A 144 -29.54 -6.35 14.07
N TYR A 145 -30.73 -6.74 14.53
CA TYR A 145 -31.95 -5.95 14.34
C TYR A 145 -32.07 -4.74 15.26
N GLU A 146 -31.26 -4.65 16.32
CA GLU A 146 -31.18 -3.50 17.23
C GLU A 146 -30.14 -2.47 16.78
N LYS A 147 -29.39 -2.78 15.72
CA LYS A 147 -28.42 -1.85 15.10
C LYS A 147 -29.18 -0.79 14.31
N GLY A 148 -29.62 0.25 15.02
CA GLY A 148 -30.14 1.46 14.39
C GLY A 148 -29.13 2.07 13.40
N GLU A 149 -29.65 2.79 12.40
CA GLU A 149 -28.85 3.40 11.32
C GLU A 149 -27.68 4.25 11.84
N GLU A 150 -27.88 4.97 12.95
CA GLU A 150 -26.84 5.78 13.59
C GLU A 150 -25.65 4.95 14.08
N LYS A 151 -25.90 3.79 14.69
CA LYS A 151 -24.83 2.87 15.15
C LYS A 151 -24.08 2.27 13.97
N VAL A 152 -24.79 1.96 12.89
CA VAL A 152 -24.18 1.47 11.65
C VAL A 152 -23.25 2.54 11.07
N LEU A 153 -23.73 3.78 10.93
CA LEU A 153 -22.91 4.90 10.43
C LEU A 153 -21.70 5.19 11.32
N SER A 154 -21.86 5.10 12.64
CA SER A 154 -20.77 5.26 13.59
C SER A 154 -19.68 4.18 13.40
N THR A 155 -20.10 2.93 13.23
CA THR A 155 -19.19 1.79 12.96
C THR A 155 -18.45 1.97 11.65
N VAL A 156 -19.15 2.37 10.58
CA VAL A 156 -18.53 2.69 9.29
C VAL A 156 -17.47 3.80 9.44
N ARG A 157 -17.75 4.86 10.19
CA ARG A 157 -16.78 5.95 10.43
C ARG A 157 -15.54 5.46 11.17
N LEU A 158 -15.70 4.60 12.18
CA LEU A 158 -14.58 4.01 12.90
C LEU A 158 -13.72 3.17 11.95
N LEU A 159 -14.33 2.28 11.14
CA LEU A 159 -13.60 1.49 10.14
C LEU A 159 -12.89 2.37 9.10
N ILE A 160 -13.52 3.45 8.64
CA ILE A 160 -12.89 4.42 7.73
C ILE A 160 -11.68 5.08 8.40
N LEU A 161 -11.75 5.42 9.69
CA LEU A 161 -10.61 5.98 10.42
C LEU A 161 -9.45 4.97 10.46
N VAL A 162 -9.71 3.71 10.83
CA VAL A 162 -8.70 2.64 10.83
C VAL A 162 -8.05 2.53 9.44
N ARG A 163 -8.88 2.44 8.40
CA ARG A 163 -8.45 2.37 7.00
C ARG A 163 -7.59 3.57 6.62
N ASN A 164 -8.00 4.79 6.95
CA ASN A 164 -7.28 6.01 6.64
C ASN A 164 -5.85 6.00 7.23
N ILE A 165 -5.72 5.64 8.52
CA ILE A 165 -4.42 5.58 9.20
C ILE A 165 -3.48 4.54 8.57
N LEU A 166 -4.01 3.36 8.23
CA LEU A 166 -3.22 2.33 7.55
C LEU A 166 -2.81 2.74 6.13
N HIS A 167 -3.68 3.49 5.43
CA HIS A 167 -3.44 3.96 4.06
C HIS A 167 -2.26 4.94 3.97
N VAL A 168 -2.05 5.77 4.99
CA VAL A 168 -0.95 6.75 5.01
C VAL A 168 0.40 6.03 4.78
N PRO A 169 1.19 6.45 3.77
CA PRO A 169 2.45 5.79 3.44
C PRO A 169 3.51 6.09 4.50
N ALA A 170 4.26 5.06 4.91
CA ALA A 170 5.48 5.26 5.69
C ALA A 170 6.58 5.86 4.80
N ASP A 171 7.39 6.75 5.36
CA ASP A 171 8.58 7.28 4.67
C ASP A 171 9.80 6.46 5.10
N ASN A 172 9.99 5.32 4.44
CA ASN A 172 11.09 4.41 4.76
C ASN A 172 12.47 5.06 4.55
N ASP A 173 12.60 5.95 3.57
CA ASP A 173 13.85 6.67 3.28
C ASP A 173 14.18 7.65 4.42
N ALA A 174 13.18 8.36 4.95
CA ALA A 174 13.36 9.24 6.10
C ALA A 174 13.60 8.49 7.41
N GLU A 175 13.03 7.30 7.59
CA GLU A 175 13.22 6.49 8.79
C GLU A 175 14.61 5.85 8.89
N CYS A 176 15.29 5.60 7.77
CA CYS A 176 16.65 5.03 7.72
C CYS A 176 16.82 3.72 8.53
N ARG A 177 15.73 2.94 8.69
CA ARG A 177 15.74 1.70 9.49
C ARG A 177 16.18 0.50 8.65
N PRO A 178 17.06 -0.38 9.15
CA PRO A 178 17.44 -1.60 8.44
C PRO A 178 16.26 -2.57 8.30
N ASP A 179 16.37 -3.54 7.39
CA ASP A 179 15.38 -4.61 7.24
C ASP A 179 15.25 -5.43 8.53
N ASN A 180 14.04 -5.91 8.84
CA ASN A 180 13.61 -6.55 10.09
C ASN A 180 13.43 -5.63 11.31
N ASP A 181 13.66 -4.33 11.21
CA ASP A 181 13.27 -3.38 12.25
C ASP A 181 11.83 -2.87 12.02
N ALA A 182 11.13 -2.50 13.10
CA ALA A 182 9.74 -2.06 13.05
C ALA A 182 9.63 -0.60 12.53
N ASN A 183 9.18 -0.43 11.29
CA ASN A 183 8.89 0.90 10.74
C ASN A 183 7.62 1.52 11.39
N LEU A 184 7.25 2.74 10.97
CA LEU A 184 6.02 3.38 11.47
C LEU A 184 4.76 2.54 11.19
N HIS A 185 4.68 1.83 10.07
CA HIS A 185 3.53 0.98 9.76
C HIS A 185 3.46 -0.20 10.74
N ASP A 186 4.57 -0.90 10.95
CA ASP A 186 4.70 -2.02 11.91
C ASP A 186 4.34 -1.59 13.34
N GLN A 187 4.73 -0.39 13.77
CA GLN A 187 4.38 0.14 15.10
C GLN A 187 2.87 0.35 15.26
N VAL A 188 2.20 0.85 14.22
CA VAL A 188 0.73 0.97 14.21
C VAL A 188 0.08 -0.42 14.25
N LEU A 189 0.55 -1.37 13.43
CA LEU A 189 0.02 -2.75 13.45
C LEU A 189 0.22 -3.42 14.81
N TRP A 190 1.36 -3.19 15.45
CA TRP A 190 1.63 -3.68 16.80
C TRP A 190 0.66 -3.09 17.83
N ALA A 191 0.39 -1.78 17.76
CA ALA A 191 -0.58 -1.14 18.64
C ALA A 191 -2.01 -1.68 18.42
N MET A 192 -2.42 -1.90 17.17
CA MET A 192 -3.70 -2.52 16.82
C MET A 192 -3.81 -3.97 17.33
N HIS A 193 -2.73 -4.74 17.26
CA HIS A 193 -2.67 -6.10 17.80
C HIS A 193 -2.81 -6.09 19.33
N GLN A 194 -2.05 -5.23 20.03
CA GLN A 194 -2.10 -5.11 21.49
C GLN A 194 -3.47 -4.65 22.02
N SER A 195 -4.22 -3.89 21.22
CA SER A 195 -5.57 -3.44 21.56
C SER A 195 -6.68 -4.39 21.12
N GLN A 196 -6.37 -5.58 20.57
CA GLN A 196 -7.35 -6.56 20.07
C GLN A 196 -8.21 -6.04 18.88
N LEU A 197 -7.77 -5.01 18.16
CA LEU A 197 -8.51 -4.53 16.99
C LEU A 197 -8.49 -5.55 15.86
N ILE A 198 -7.40 -6.29 15.72
CA ILE A 198 -7.26 -7.34 14.70
C ILE A 198 -8.31 -8.43 14.90
N ASP A 199 -8.57 -8.82 16.16
CA ASP A 199 -9.58 -9.83 16.50
C ASP A 199 -11.00 -9.34 16.18
N ILE A 200 -11.28 -8.06 16.43
CA ILE A 200 -12.55 -7.42 16.03
C ILE A 200 -12.72 -7.44 14.51
N ILE A 201 -11.68 -7.11 13.75
CA ILE A 201 -11.72 -7.18 12.27
C ILE A 201 -11.95 -8.62 11.82
N MET A 202 -11.27 -9.61 12.40
CA MET A 202 -11.49 -11.03 12.12
C MET A 202 -12.95 -11.42 12.37
N TYR A 203 -13.50 -11.05 13.52
CA TYR A 203 -14.89 -11.33 13.86
C TYR A 203 -15.86 -10.77 12.81
N ILE A 204 -15.68 -9.51 12.41
CA ILE A 204 -16.52 -8.88 11.38
C ILE A 204 -16.47 -9.71 10.10
N THR A 205 -15.28 -10.18 9.68
CA THR A 205 -15.16 -10.98 8.45
C THR A 205 -15.76 -12.38 8.53
N CYS A 206 -15.86 -12.96 9.73
CA CYS A 206 -16.44 -14.28 9.96
C CYS A 206 -17.96 -14.25 10.16
N SER A 207 -18.56 -13.08 10.43
CA SER A 207 -19.97 -12.94 10.78
C SER A 207 -20.82 -12.55 9.59
N ASP A 208 -21.74 -13.43 9.19
CA ASP A 208 -22.71 -13.17 8.12
C ASP A 208 -23.64 -11.98 8.40
N ASN A 209 -23.80 -11.59 9.68
CA ASN A 209 -24.60 -10.44 10.07
C ASN A 209 -23.89 -9.10 9.80
N GLU A 210 -22.58 -9.11 9.53
CA GLU A 210 -21.77 -7.90 9.36
C GLU A 210 -21.37 -7.62 7.89
N GLN A 211 -22.08 -8.25 6.94
CA GLN A 211 -21.82 -8.17 5.49
C GLN A 211 -21.65 -6.73 4.96
N GLN A 212 -22.39 -5.77 5.51
CA GLN A 212 -22.30 -4.34 5.16
C GLN A 212 -20.91 -3.72 5.40
N TYR A 213 -20.08 -4.33 6.24
CA TYR A 213 -18.73 -3.85 6.55
C TYR A 213 -17.63 -4.53 5.74
N TYR A 214 -17.95 -5.56 4.94
CA TYR A 214 -16.96 -6.41 4.28
C TYR A 214 -16.00 -5.68 3.35
N LEU A 215 -16.48 -4.68 2.61
CA LEU A 215 -15.61 -3.84 1.76
C LEU A 215 -14.58 -3.08 2.61
N HIS A 216 -15.02 -2.47 3.71
CA HIS A 216 -14.15 -1.73 4.61
C HIS A 216 -13.11 -2.65 5.27
N THR A 217 -13.52 -3.85 5.71
CA THR A 217 -12.58 -4.81 6.29
C THR A 217 -11.60 -5.34 5.27
N LEU A 218 -12.00 -5.57 4.00
CA LEU A 218 -11.08 -5.99 2.96
C LEU A 218 -10.01 -4.91 2.69
N GLU A 219 -10.40 -3.64 2.65
CA GLU A 219 -9.45 -2.53 2.55
C GLU A 219 -8.47 -2.50 3.73
N ILE A 220 -8.97 -2.62 4.96
CA ILE A 220 -8.16 -2.65 6.18
C ILE A 220 -7.17 -3.82 6.11
N ILE A 221 -7.63 -5.03 5.79
CA ILE A 221 -6.79 -6.24 5.69
C ILE A 221 -5.71 -6.05 4.62
N SER A 222 -6.08 -5.52 3.46
CA SER A 222 -5.13 -5.26 2.37
C SER A 222 -4.07 -4.25 2.79
N LEU A 223 -4.46 -3.23 3.55
CA LEU A 223 -3.54 -2.22 4.06
C LEU A 223 -2.70 -2.71 5.24
N MET A 224 -3.17 -3.67 6.04
CA MET A 224 -2.39 -4.33 7.09
C MET A 224 -1.26 -5.18 6.50
N LEU A 225 -1.51 -5.79 5.35
CA LEU A 225 -0.60 -6.74 4.70
C LEU A 225 0.19 -6.11 3.53
N ARG A 226 0.04 -4.81 3.31
CA ARG A 226 0.58 -4.10 2.12
C ARG A 226 2.10 -4.18 1.94
N ASP A 227 2.83 -4.29 3.05
CA ASP A 227 4.30 -4.34 3.08
C ASP A 227 4.80 -5.79 3.22
N GLN A 228 3.90 -6.78 3.20
CA GLN A 228 4.26 -8.20 3.33
C GLN A 228 4.36 -8.88 1.97
N ASN A 229 5.35 -9.76 1.83
CA ASN A 229 5.37 -10.76 0.76
C ASN A 229 4.63 -12.03 1.22
N ALA A 230 3.64 -12.49 0.46
CA ALA A 230 2.81 -13.63 0.82
C ALA A 230 3.62 -14.92 1.01
N THR A 231 4.58 -15.18 0.12
CA THR A 231 5.47 -16.34 0.19
C THR A 231 6.38 -16.29 1.43
N GLU A 232 6.98 -15.14 1.72
CA GLU A 232 7.84 -14.99 2.91
C GLU A 232 7.05 -15.09 4.22
N LEU A 233 5.85 -14.49 4.26
CA LEU A 233 4.98 -14.52 5.42
C LEU A 233 4.48 -15.95 5.71
N ALA A 234 4.10 -16.71 4.68
CA ALA A 234 3.72 -18.12 4.82
C ALA A 234 4.82 -18.96 5.47
N ASN A 235 6.09 -18.64 5.19
CA ASN A 235 7.26 -19.33 5.71
C ASN A 235 7.74 -18.82 7.08
N ALA A 236 7.21 -17.70 7.59
CA ALA A 236 7.59 -17.16 8.89
C ALA A 236 7.26 -18.16 10.02
N SER A 237 8.25 -18.57 10.81
CA SER A 237 8.05 -19.54 11.89
C SER A 237 8.95 -19.26 13.08
N VAL A 238 8.45 -19.50 14.30
CA VAL A 238 9.16 -19.28 15.58
C VAL A 238 10.48 -20.06 15.63
N ASN A 239 10.44 -21.30 15.14
CA ASN A 239 11.64 -22.07 14.92
C ASN A 239 12.26 -21.66 13.60
N ARG A 240 13.06 -20.58 13.61
CA ARG A 240 13.88 -20.20 12.44
C ARG A 240 14.58 -21.46 11.96
N SER A 241 14.17 -21.94 10.79
CA SER A 241 14.69 -23.21 10.30
C SER A 241 16.21 -23.07 10.16
N GLN A 242 16.99 -24.08 10.55
CA GLN A 242 18.45 -24.05 10.37
C GLN A 242 18.80 -23.73 8.90
N THR A 243 17.92 -24.13 7.98
CA THR A 243 17.99 -23.83 6.55
C THR A 243 17.75 -22.36 6.21
N GLU A 244 16.82 -21.65 6.86
CA GLU A 244 16.65 -20.19 6.68
C GLU A 244 17.87 -19.42 7.20
N LYS A 245 18.37 -19.76 8.39
CA LYS A 245 19.58 -19.13 8.92
C LYS A 245 20.80 -19.36 8.01
N GLN A 246 20.96 -20.58 7.51
CA GLN A 246 22.03 -20.91 6.56
C GLN A 246 21.86 -20.18 5.21
N ARG A 247 20.62 -20.04 4.70
CA ARG A 247 20.33 -19.28 3.48
C ARG A 247 20.66 -17.80 3.65
N ASP A 248 20.22 -17.17 4.72
CA ASP A 248 20.52 -15.75 5.00
C ASP A 248 22.03 -15.53 5.15
N GLU A 249 22.75 -16.43 5.84
CA GLU A 249 24.20 -16.38 5.94
C GLU A 249 24.89 -16.57 4.58
N GLN A 250 24.36 -17.42 3.71
CA GLN A 250 24.86 -17.62 2.34
C GLN A 250 24.59 -16.40 1.46
N GLU A 251 23.39 -15.83 1.49
CA GLU A 251 23.03 -14.62 0.76
C GLU A 251 23.91 -13.44 1.21
N LEU A 252 24.10 -13.26 2.52
CA LEU A 252 24.99 -12.23 3.05
C LEU A 252 26.42 -12.43 2.55
N LYS A 253 26.93 -13.67 2.53
CA LYS A 253 28.25 -13.98 1.97
C LYS A 253 28.33 -13.66 0.49
N LEU A 254 27.31 -13.99 -0.29
CA LEU A 254 27.25 -13.68 -1.73
C LEU A 254 27.25 -12.16 -1.98
N VAL A 255 26.49 -11.39 -1.20
CA VAL A 255 26.46 -9.92 -1.30
C VAL A 255 27.82 -9.34 -0.91
N LEU A 256 28.41 -9.80 0.19
CA LEU A 256 29.76 -9.38 0.62
C LEU A 256 30.83 -9.72 -0.43
N GLU A 257 30.75 -10.89 -1.06
CA GLU A 257 31.65 -11.28 -2.14
C GLU A 257 31.47 -10.42 -3.38
N LYS A 258 30.22 -10.10 -3.74
CA LYS A 258 29.90 -9.20 -4.85
C LYS A 258 30.45 -7.80 -4.57
N GLU A 259 30.24 -7.26 -3.38
CA GLU A 259 30.77 -5.96 -2.97
C GLU A 259 32.31 -5.98 -2.97
N ARG A 260 32.95 -7.04 -2.47
CA ARG A 260 34.40 -7.22 -2.55
C ARG A 260 34.91 -7.30 -3.98
N LYS A 261 34.22 -8.03 -4.87
CA LYS A 261 34.55 -8.11 -6.29
C LYS A 261 34.40 -6.75 -6.96
N GLU A 262 33.31 -6.03 -6.74
CA GLU A 262 33.10 -4.68 -7.26
C GLU A 262 34.15 -3.69 -6.75
N LYS A 263 34.49 -3.77 -5.45
CA LYS A 263 35.57 -2.97 -4.85
C LYS A 263 36.92 -3.32 -5.46
N MET A 264 37.24 -4.60 -5.61
CA MET A 264 38.47 -5.06 -6.28
C MET A 264 38.51 -4.67 -7.75
N GLU A 265 37.39 -4.72 -8.47
CA GLU A 265 37.29 -4.25 -9.84
C GLU A 265 37.46 -2.74 -9.94
N LYS A 266 36.85 -1.96 -9.05
CA LYS A 266 37.07 -0.51 -8.96
C LYS A 266 38.55 -0.22 -8.67
N ILE A 267 39.17 -0.93 -7.75
CA ILE A 267 40.60 -0.83 -7.48
C ILE A 267 41.41 -1.21 -8.73
N LYS A 268 41.13 -2.33 -9.41
CA LYS A 268 41.83 -2.71 -10.65
C LYS A 268 41.63 -1.71 -11.80
N LYS A 269 40.44 -1.11 -11.91
CA LYS A 269 40.06 -0.17 -12.98
C LYS A 269 40.62 1.24 -12.74
N TYR A 270 40.69 1.69 -11.49
CA TYR A 270 41.03 3.07 -11.13
C TYR A 270 42.35 3.22 -10.35
N SER A 271 42.84 2.15 -9.72
CA SER A 271 44.16 2.08 -9.08
C SER A 271 45.13 1.35 -10.01
N GLY A 272 45.68 2.07 -10.98
CA GLY A 272 46.85 1.59 -11.70
C GLY A 272 48.01 1.35 -10.73
N LYS A 273 48.98 0.50 -11.09
CA LYS A 273 50.25 0.35 -10.33
C LYS A 273 51.09 1.65 -10.27
N ARG A 274 50.64 2.73 -10.91
CA ARG A 274 51.33 4.02 -11.07
C ARG A 274 50.35 5.15 -10.74
N HIS A 275 50.87 6.27 -10.25
CA HIS A 275 50.07 7.41 -9.79
C HIS A 275 49.21 8.01 -10.91
N SER A 276 48.14 8.74 -10.56
CA SER A 276 47.17 9.35 -11.49
C SER A 276 47.80 10.23 -12.59
N ARG A 277 48.99 10.82 -12.35
CA ARG A 277 49.74 11.63 -13.34
C ARG A 277 50.55 10.81 -14.36
N PHE A 278 50.62 9.49 -14.23
CA PHE A 278 51.32 8.59 -15.16
C PHE A 278 50.32 8.12 -16.23
N GLY A 279 49.92 9.02 -17.11
CA GLY A 279 49.00 8.71 -18.21
C GLY A 279 49.76 8.45 -19.51
N GLY A 280 49.66 7.25 -20.07
CA GLY A 280 50.08 7.00 -21.45
C GLY A 280 49.13 7.71 -22.43
N ARG A 281 49.68 8.27 -23.51
CA ARG A 281 48.90 8.84 -24.62
C ARG A 281 48.99 7.87 -25.80
N PHE A 282 47.84 7.43 -26.30
CA PHE A 282 47.73 6.55 -27.46
C PHE A 282 47.13 7.33 -28.61
N VAL A 283 47.58 7.06 -29.83
CA VAL A 283 47.02 7.65 -31.05
C VAL A 283 46.14 6.59 -31.72
N VAL A 284 44.90 6.95 -32.04
CA VAL A 284 43.97 6.08 -32.76
C VAL A 284 44.18 6.29 -34.25
N SER A 285 44.84 5.33 -34.89
CA SER A 285 45.07 5.33 -36.34
C SER A 285 43.75 5.39 -37.12
N GLY A 286 43.66 6.28 -38.10
CA GLY A 286 42.50 6.40 -38.99
C GLY A 286 41.31 7.19 -38.44
N MET A 287 41.45 7.85 -37.28
CA MET A 287 40.43 8.73 -36.70
C MET A 287 41.00 10.11 -36.44
N LYS A 288 40.54 11.12 -37.20
CA LYS A 288 40.97 12.51 -37.03
C LYS A 288 40.33 13.15 -35.80
N SER A 289 41.10 13.98 -35.11
CA SER A 289 40.63 14.82 -34.01
C SER A 289 39.88 16.06 -34.55
N ILE A 290 39.62 17.04 -33.70
CA ILE A 290 39.20 18.39 -34.11
C ILE A 290 40.40 19.04 -34.83
N GLY A 291 40.55 18.77 -36.13
CA GLY A 291 41.66 19.21 -36.99
C GLY A 291 42.21 18.07 -37.87
N ASP A 292 43.41 18.27 -38.45
CA ASP A 292 44.08 17.26 -39.30
C ASP A 292 44.92 16.22 -38.55
N ASN A 293 45.07 16.37 -37.24
CA ASN A 293 45.85 15.46 -36.41
C ASN A 293 45.04 14.21 -36.02
N GLU A 294 45.72 13.08 -35.89
CA GLU A 294 45.12 11.84 -35.38
C GLU A 294 44.67 11.97 -33.92
N MET A 295 43.62 11.25 -33.55
CA MET A 295 42.99 11.40 -32.24
C MET A 295 43.80 10.74 -31.12
N VAL A 296 44.04 11.48 -30.04
CA VAL A 296 44.77 11.00 -28.87
C VAL A 296 43.82 10.57 -27.76
N VAL A 297 44.00 9.34 -27.24
CA VAL A 297 43.21 8.75 -26.15
C VAL A 297 44.13 8.38 -24.98
N SER A 298 43.65 8.59 -23.75
CA SER A 298 44.43 8.38 -22.52
C SER A 298 44.27 6.99 -21.88
N SER A 299 43.47 6.10 -22.48
CA SER A 299 43.18 4.76 -21.97
C SER A 299 43.03 3.76 -23.10
N MET A 300 43.77 2.65 -23.03
CA MET A 300 43.62 1.51 -23.93
C MET A 300 42.44 0.64 -23.46
N THR A 301 41.24 0.89 -23.99
CA THR A 301 40.12 -0.04 -23.87
C THR A 301 39.94 -0.81 -25.15
N SER A 302 39.51 -2.07 -25.05
CA SER A 302 39.12 -2.90 -26.21
C SER A 302 37.99 -2.29 -27.03
N ASN A 303 37.24 -1.35 -26.45
CA ASN A 303 36.21 -0.58 -27.14
C ASN A 303 36.51 0.92 -26.97
N ILE A 304 36.85 1.59 -28.08
CA ILE A 304 37.24 3.00 -28.11
C ILE A 304 36.01 3.90 -27.84
N ASN A 305 34.80 3.50 -28.26
CA ASN A 305 33.56 4.23 -27.98
C ASN A 305 33.30 4.35 -26.47
N LYS A 306 33.57 3.28 -25.71
CA LYS A 306 33.50 3.33 -24.24
C LYS A 306 34.51 4.30 -23.64
N ALA A 307 35.66 4.55 -24.27
CA ALA A 307 36.61 5.56 -23.79
C ALA A 307 36.07 6.98 -24.00
N PHE A 308 35.35 7.24 -25.10
CA PHE A 308 34.74 8.53 -25.40
C PHE A 308 33.51 8.84 -24.54
N ASP A 309 32.72 7.81 -24.22
CA ASP A 309 31.50 7.98 -23.43
C ASP A 309 31.75 8.05 -21.91
N ARG A 310 32.97 7.71 -21.44
CA ARG A 310 33.34 7.72 -20.00
C ARG A 310 33.07 9.03 -19.28
N TYR A 311 33.24 10.15 -19.96
CA TYR A 311 33.06 11.49 -19.38
C TYR A 311 31.73 12.12 -19.77
N LYS A 312 30.92 11.46 -20.62
CA LYS A 312 29.58 11.93 -20.94
C LYS A 312 28.70 11.69 -19.73
N LYS A 313 28.14 12.76 -19.18
CA LYS A 313 27.09 12.66 -18.18
C LYS A 313 25.89 11.96 -18.83
N PRO A 314 25.32 10.90 -18.24
CA PRO A 314 24.10 10.30 -18.78
C PRO A 314 23.01 11.38 -18.85
N LEU A 315 22.31 11.42 -19.98
CA LEU A 315 21.17 12.31 -20.14
C LEU A 315 20.10 11.90 -19.11
N LYS A 316 19.69 12.83 -18.26
CA LYS A 316 18.62 12.58 -17.30
C LYS A 316 17.32 12.38 -18.07
N THR A 317 16.71 11.19 -17.95
CA THR A 317 15.39 10.93 -18.52
C THR A 317 14.40 11.95 -17.92
N PRO A 318 13.68 12.71 -18.75
CA PRO A 318 12.70 13.67 -18.23
C PRO A 318 11.59 12.91 -17.49
N ARG A 319 11.04 13.53 -16.44
CA ARG A 319 10.16 12.85 -15.47
C ARG A 319 8.90 12.23 -16.10
N ASN A 320 8.42 12.81 -17.18
CA ASN A 320 7.27 12.33 -17.96
C ASN A 320 7.57 11.08 -18.82
N ARG A 321 8.83 10.65 -18.89
CA ARG A 321 9.29 9.43 -19.58
C ARG A 321 9.92 8.44 -18.61
N MET A 322 9.81 8.69 -17.31
CA MET A 322 10.27 7.71 -16.32
C MET A 322 9.26 6.56 -16.25
N PRO A 323 9.73 5.32 -16.04
CA PRO A 323 8.84 4.20 -15.82
C PRO A 323 7.92 4.45 -14.64
N LEU A 324 6.67 4.00 -14.75
CA LEU A 324 5.74 4.04 -13.64
C LEU A 324 6.21 2.99 -12.62
N LYS A 325 6.82 3.44 -11.52
CA LYS A 325 7.28 2.54 -10.46
C LYS A 325 6.07 2.02 -9.68
N ASP A 326 5.96 0.70 -9.54
CA ASP A 326 5.11 0.12 -8.51
C ASP A 326 5.71 0.48 -7.14
N SER A 327 4.85 0.95 -6.24
CA SER A 327 5.25 1.55 -4.96
C SER A 327 5.65 0.53 -3.89
N GLY A 328 5.68 -0.76 -4.24
CA GLY A 328 6.09 -1.83 -3.33
C GLY A 328 7.60 -1.85 -3.15
N ILE A 329 8.10 -1.19 -2.11
CA ILE A 329 9.42 -1.55 -1.59
C ILE A 329 9.20 -2.84 -0.82
N GLU A 330 9.70 -3.96 -1.35
CA GLU A 330 9.71 -5.24 -0.64
C GLU A 330 10.63 -5.09 0.58
N ARG A 331 10.05 -5.05 1.78
CA ARG A 331 10.75 -4.94 3.06
C ARG A 331 10.27 -6.06 3.97
N LYS A 332 11.19 -6.60 4.77
CA LYS A 332 10.85 -7.55 5.85
C LYS A 332 10.49 -6.79 7.13
N SER A 333 9.24 -6.89 7.56
CA SER A 333 8.78 -6.39 8.87
C SER A 333 9.45 -7.13 10.03
N ALA A 334 9.37 -6.51 11.21
CA ALA A 334 9.81 -7.13 12.46
C ALA A 334 9.22 -8.54 12.65
N PHE A 335 10.01 -9.45 13.23
CA PHE A 335 9.62 -10.87 13.30
C PHE A 335 8.31 -11.11 14.07
N SER A 336 8.11 -10.40 15.19
CA SER A 336 6.87 -10.47 15.96
C SER A 336 5.65 -10.02 15.15
N VAL A 337 5.82 -9.01 14.29
CA VAL A 337 4.77 -8.52 13.39
C VAL A 337 4.39 -9.58 12.36
N ARG A 338 5.40 -10.18 11.73
CA ARG A 338 5.18 -11.27 10.76
C ARG A 338 4.48 -12.48 11.39
N LEU A 339 4.75 -12.78 12.66
CA LEU A 339 4.13 -13.92 13.33
C LEU A 339 2.62 -13.75 13.50
N PHE A 340 2.17 -12.63 14.09
CA PHE A 340 0.73 -12.41 14.27
C PHE A 340 0.02 -12.17 12.93
N LEU A 341 0.68 -11.53 11.94
CA LEU A 341 0.09 -11.38 10.60
C LEU A 341 -0.08 -12.73 9.90
N LYS A 342 0.87 -13.67 10.10
CA LYS A 342 0.73 -15.03 9.60
C LYS A 342 -0.44 -15.75 10.27
N GLU A 343 -0.55 -15.67 11.60
CA GLU A 343 -1.67 -16.26 12.36
C GLU A 343 -3.01 -15.72 11.86
N PHE A 344 -3.11 -14.40 11.69
CA PHE A 344 -4.26 -13.74 11.08
C PHE A 344 -4.58 -14.30 9.68
N CYS A 345 -3.60 -14.42 8.79
CA CYS A 345 -3.83 -14.96 7.44
C CYS A 345 -4.36 -16.40 7.46
N VAL A 346 -3.86 -17.24 8.38
CA VAL A 346 -4.31 -18.63 8.53
C VAL A 346 -5.77 -18.67 9.00
N GLU A 347 -6.10 -17.92 10.05
CA GLU A 347 -7.46 -17.84 10.58
C GLU A 347 -8.44 -17.26 9.56
N PHE A 348 -8.04 -16.21 8.84
CA PHE A 348 -8.86 -15.58 7.81
C PHE A 348 -9.18 -16.54 6.65
N LEU A 349 -8.20 -17.31 6.18
CA LEU A 349 -8.41 -18.34 5.16
C LEU A 349 -9.32 -19.47 5.64
N GLN A 350 -9.22 -19.85 6.92
CA GLN A 350 -10.04 -20.91 7.51
C GLN A 350 -11.48 -20.49 7.79
N GLY A 351 -11.71 -19.25 8.22
CA GLY A 351 -13.00 -18.79 8.71
C GLY A 351 -13.81 -17.93 7.74
N ALA A 352 -13.17 -17.07 6.94
CA ALA A 352 -13.84 -15.93 6.32
C ALA A 352 -13.63 -15.78 4.80
N TYR A 353 -12.46 -16.18 4.27
CA TYR A 353 -12.03 -15.82 2.91
C TYR A 353 -13.09 -16.10 1.83
N ASN A 354 -13.58 -17.34 1.73
CA ASN A 354 -14.55 -17.71 0.70
C ASN A 354 -15.85 -16.89 0.80
N THR A 355 -16.42 -16.77 2.00
CA THR A 355 -17.67 -16.04 2.24
C THR A 355 -17.51 -14.55 1.93
N LEU A 356 -16.44 -13.94 2.43
CA LEU A 356 -16.12 -12.54 2.22
C LEU A 356 -15.92 -12.23 0.73
N MET A 357 -15.09 -13.02 0.05
CA MET A 357 -14.76 -12.81 -1.37
C MET A 357 -15.98 -13.00 -2.27
N LYS A 358 -16.86 -13.96 -1.95
CA LYS A 358 -18.14 -14.13 -2.65
C LYS A 358 -19.01 -12.88 -2.55
N HIS A 359 -19.25 -12.41 -1.33
CA HIS A 359 -20.14 -11.28 -1.07
C HIS A 359 -19.60 -9.98 -1.67
N ILE A 360 -18.28 -9.75 -1.55
CA ILE A 360 -17.64 -8.57 -2.15
C ILE A 360 -17.77 -8.60 -3.67
N ARG A 361 -17.52 -9.75 -4.31
CA ARG A 361 -17.70 -9.89 -5.76
C ARG A 361 -19.13 -9.58 -6.19
N GLU A 362 -20.12 -10.16 -5.51
CA GLU A 362 -21.54 -9.89 -5.81
C GLU A 362 -21.87 -8.41 -5.66
N THR A 363 -21.32 -7.75 -4.63
CA THR A 363 -21.49 -6.31 -4.40
C THR A 363 -20.85 -5.48 -5.52
N LEU A 364 -19.62 -5.81 -5.94
CA LEU A 364 -18.93 -5.12 -7.03
C LEU A 364 -19.67 -5.28 -8.38
N VAL A 365 -20.25 -6.46 -8.64
CA VAL A 365 -21.05 -6.71 -9.85
C VAL A 365 -22.40 -5.99 -9.81
N ARG A 366 -23.06 -5.89 -8.65
CA ARG A 366 -24.35 -5.20 -8.50
C ARG A 366 -24.20 -3.68 -8.53
N SER A 367 -23.15 -3.15 -7.90
CA SER A 367 -22.88 -1.72 -7.79
C SER A 367 -22.12 -1.17 -9.00
N LYS A 368 -22.45 -1.61 -10.23
CA LYS A 368 -21.89 -1.07 -11.48
C LYS A 368 -22.18 0.45 -11.53
N GLY A 369 -21.16 1.27 -11.32
CA GLY A 369 -21.24 2.74 -11.34
C GLY A 369 -20.89 3.44 -10.03
N GLN A 370 -20.78 2.71 -8.91
CA GLN A 370 -20.14 3.26 -7.71
C GLN A 370 -18.61 3.25 -7.88
N PRO A 371 -17.88 4.25 -7.36
CA PRO A 371 -16.42 4.28 -7.40
C PRO A 371 -15.80 3.30 -6.38
N ASN A 372 -16.32 2.07 -6.31
CA ASN A 372 -15.74 1.03 -5.46
C ASN A 372 -14.40 0.62 -6.07
N ASP A 373 -13.36 0.59 -5.24
CA ASP A 373 -12.02 0.26 -5.70
C ASP A 373 -11.82 -1.27 -5.74
N GLU A 374 -12.12 -1.86 -6.89
CA GLU A 374 -11.93 -3.29 -7.16
C GLU A 374 -10.48 -3.75 -6.99
N SER A 375 -9.52 -2.81 -6.93
CA SER A 375 -8.10 -3.07 -6.69
C SER A 375 -7.85 -3.94 -5.45
N TYR A 376 -8.60 -3.71 -4.37
CA TYR A 376 -8.43 -4.47 -3.12
C TYR A 376 -8.89 -5.92 -3.29
N TYR A 377 -9.93 -6.16 -4.09
CA TYR A 377 -10.39 -7.52 -4.41
C TYR A 377 -9.34 -8.30 -5.20
N PHE A 378 -8.75 -7.69 -6.23
CA PHE A 378 -7.68 -8.34 -7.00
C PHE A 378 -6.40 -8.54 -6.19
N TRP A 379 -6.03 -7.55 -5.38
CA TRP A 379 -4.91 -7.69 -4.46
C TRP A 379 -5.13 -8.86 -3.48
N ALA A 380 -6.35 -9.00 -2.94
CA ALA A 380 -6.66 -10.10 -2.02
C ALA A 380 -6.65 -11.47 -2.70
N ILE A 381 -7.11 -11.58 -3.95
CA ILE A 381 -6.94 -12.81 -4.74
C ILE A 381 -5.46 -13.15 -4.86
N GLN A 382 -4.64 -12.20 -5.33
CA GLN A 382 -3.21 -12.41 -5.49
C GLN A 382 -2.56 -12.84 -4.16
N PHE A 383 -2.72 -12.05 -3.10
CA PHE A 383 -2.01 -12.25 -1.85
C PHE A 383 -2.41 -13.55 -1.14
N PHE A 384 -3.70 -13.79 -0.93
CA PHE A 384 -4.16 -14.91 -0.13
C PHE A 384 -4.05 -16.25 -0.84
N MET A 385 -4.21 -16.27 -2.18
CA MET A 385 -3.98 -17.50 -2.94
C MET A 385 -2.49 -17.84 -2.99
N GLU A 386 -1.61 -16.84 -3.20
CA GLU A 386 -0.16 -17.03 -3.12
C GLU A 386 0.25 -17.52 -1.71
N PHE A 387 -0.32 -16.94 -0.66
CA PHE A 387 -0.07 -17.37 0.72
C PHE A 387 -0.52 -18.82 0.94
N ASN A 388 -1.76 -19.16 0.56
CA ASN A 388 -2.28 -20.53 0.71
C ASN A 388 -1.40 -21.54 -0.02
N ARG A 389 -0.98 -21.20 -1.25
CA ARG A 389 -0.10 -22.00 -2.07
C ARG A 389 1.24 -22.33 -1.42
N ASN A 390 1.83 -21.37 -0.74
CA ASN A 390 3.14 -21.52 -0.12
C ASN A 390 3.09 -22.05 1.33
N TYR A 391 1.93 -22.00 2.00
CA TYR A 391 1.81 -22.45 3.39
C TYR A 391 1.48 -23.95 3.52
N LYS A 392 0.28 -24.36 3.10
CA LYS A 392 -0.21 -25.75 3.18
C LYS A 392 -0.98 -26.24 1.95
N PHE A 393 -1.29 -25.32 1.03
CA PHE A 393 -2.04 -25.54 -0.19
C PHE A 393 -3.32 -26.35 0.02
N GLU A 394 -4.30 -25.71 0.67
CA GLU A 394 -5.62 -26.30 0.87
C GLU A 394 -6.65 -25.61 -0.03
N ILE A 395 -7.06 -26.29 -1.11
CA ILE A 395 -7.94 -25.70 -2.14
C ILE A 395 -9.32 -25.34 -1.59
N LYS A 396 -9.80 -26.08 -0.57
CA LYS A 396 -11.07 -25.79 0.10
C LYS A 396 -11.12 -24.38 0.69
N LEU A 397 -9.98 -23.83 1.09
CA LEU A 397 -9.90 -22.49 1.70
C LEU A 397 -10.01 -21.36 0.69
N VAL A 398 -9.79 -21.65 -0.60
CA VAL A 398 -9.79 -20.66 -1.70
C VAL A 398 -10.70 -21.05 -2.86
N SER A 399 -11.67 -21.93 -2.61
CA SER A 399 -12.52 -22.49 -3.65
C SER A 399 -13.45 -21.46 -4.30
N GLU A 400 -13.85 -20.40 -3.60
CA GLU A 400 -14.73 -19.36 -4.17
C GLU A 400 -14.03 -18.59 -5.29
N THR A 401 -12.72 -18.31 -5.15
CA THR A 401 -11.97 -17.52 -6.12
C THR A 401 -11.42 -18.35 -7.28
N LEU A 402 -11.52 -19.68 -7.19
CA LEU A 402 -11.00 -20.62 -8.17
C LEU A 402 -12.11 -21.23 -9.04
N ALA A 403 -12.81 -20.36 -9.76
CA ALA A 403 -13.92 -20.74 -10.63
C ALA A 403 -13.93 -19.93 -11.94
N LEU A 404 -14.55 -20.47 -12.99
CA LEU A 404 -14.54 -19.87 -14.34
C LEU A 404 -15.12 -18.46 -14.37
N ASN A 405 -16.15 -18.19 -13.57
CA ASN A 405 -16.75 -16.87 -13.43
C ASN A 405 -15.77 -15.83 -12.85
N ILE A 406 -14.79 -16.25 -12.05
CA ILE A 406 -13.75 -15.35 -11.50
C ILE A 406 -12.73 -15.01 -12.58
N PHE A 407 -12.31 -15.98 -13.38
CA PHE A 407 -11.47 -15.72 -14.57
C PHE A 407 -12.14 -14.73 -15.51
N HIS A 408 -13.42 -14.95 -15.80
CA HIS A 408 -14.20 -14.04 -16.62
C HIS A 408 -14.30 -12.64 -16.00
N PHE A 409 -14.60 -12.56 -14.71
CA PHE A 409 -14.69 -11.28 -14.00
C PHE A 409 -13.37 -10.51 -14.06
N ILE A 410 -12.23 -11.14 -13.77
CA ILE A 410 -10.92 -10.48 -13.85
C ILE A 410 -10.62 -10.03 -15.29
N GLN A 411 -10.91 -10.87 -16.29
CA GLN A 411 -10.70 -10.53 -17.69
C GLN A 411 -11.55 -9.33 -18.14
N GLU A 412 -12.86 -9.29 -17.83
CA GLU A 412 -13.74 -8.14 -18.11
C GLU A 412 -13.17 -6.86 -17.48
N ARG A 413 -12.67 -6.93 -16.24
CA ARG A 413 -12.13 -5.77 -15.50
C ARG A 413 -10.77 -5.30 -16.03
N ILE A 414 -9.93 -6.22 -16.51
CA ILE A 414 -8.69 -5.89 -17.22
C ILE A 414 -9.00 -5.16 -18.53
N GLU A 415 -9.99 -5.65 -19.29
CA GLU A 415 -10.41 -5.01 -20.55
C GLU A 415 -11.04 -3.63 -20.31
N ASP A 416 -11.90 -3.49 -19.32
CA ASP A 416 -12.46 -2.19 -18.91
C ASP A 416 -11.35 -1.20 -18.53
N SER A 417 -10.33 -1.66 -17.78
CA SER A 417 -9.18 -0.83 -17.40
C SER A 417 -8.33 -0.45 -18.62
N ARG A 418 -8.19 -1.37 -19.59
CA ARG A 418 -7.50 -1.13 -20.86
C ARG A 418 -8.21 -0.08 -21.71
N GLU A 419 -9.53 -0.14 -21.82
CA GLU A 419 -10.31 0.88 -22.53
C GLU A 419 -10.19 2.26 -21.88
N LYS A 420 -10.18 2.29 -20.54
CA LYS A 420 -10.01 3.53 -19.77
C LYS A 420 -8.60 4.12 -19.86
N LEU A 421 -7.57 3.30 -20.04
CA LEU A 421 -6.21 3.79 -20.35
C LEU A 421 -6.16 4.60 -21.65
N ILE A 422 -7.01 4.26 -22.63
CA ILE A 422 -7.07 4.93 -23.93
C ILE A 422 -7.93 6.19 -23.84
N THR A 423 -9.08 6.10 -23.17
CA THR A 423 -10.07 7.19 -23.10
C THR A 423 -9.73 8.27 -22.05
N ASP A 424 -9.24 7.89 -20.87
CA ASP A 424 -8.91 8.79 -19.77
C ASP A 424 -7.39 8.94 -19.58
N LYS A 425 -6.79 9.76 -20.46
CA LYS A 425 -5.35 10.04 -20.48
C LYS A 425 -4.84 10.73 -19.20
N LYS A 426 -5.72 11.31 -18.37
CA LYS A 426 -5.29 11.98 -17.13
C LYS A 426 -5.07 10.96 -16.01
N LYS A 427 -5.90 9.91 -15.94
CA LYS A 427 -5.86 8.85 -14.92
C LYS A 427 -5.05 7.61 -15.32
N ILE A 428 -4.14 7.70 -16.29
CA ILE A 428 -3.29 6.58 -16.75
C ILE A 428 -2.66 5.80 -15.58
N PRO A 429 -2.04 6.44 -14.56
CA PRO A 429 -1.43 5.69 -13.46
C PRO A 429 -2.41 4.82 -12.67
N ILE A 430 -3.66 5.27 -12.51
CA ILE A 430 -4.70 4.56 -11.76
C ILE A 430 -5.17 3.35 -12.56
N TRP A 431 -5.51 3.56 -13.83
CA TRP A 431 -5.98 2.49 -14.71
C TRP A 431 -4.88 1.45 -14.95
N SER A 432 -3.63 1.89 -15.07
CA SER A 432 -2.47 1.00 -15.12
C SER A 432 -2.35 0.16 -13.86
N LYS A 433 -2.44 0.77 -12.67
CA LYS A 433 -2.34 0.05 -11.40
C LYS A 433 -3.46 -0.98 -11.25
N ARG A 434 -4.70 -0.62 -11.59
CA ARG A 434 -5.86 -1.53 -11.58
C ARG A 434 -5.64 -2.73 -12.50
N MET A 435 -5.18 -2.46 -13.72
CA MET A 435 -4.87 -3.48 -14.70
C MET A 435 -3.72 -4.40 -14.24
N HIS A 436 -2.67 -3.84 -13.64
CA HIS A 436 -1.55 -4.61 -13.07
C HIS A 436 -1.99 -5.53 -11.95
N LEU A 437 -2.84 -5.05 -11.02
CA LEU A 437 -3.41 -5.87 -9.96
C LEU A 437 -4.31 -6.99 -10.51
N GLY A 438 -5.14 -6.67 -11.52
CA GLY A 438 -5.91 -7.69 -12.22
C GLY A 438 -5.03 -8.76 -12.87
N LEU A 439 -3.93 -8.36 -13.51
CA LEU A 439 -2.97 -9.29 -14.11
C LEU A 439 -2.25 -10.14 -13.06
N LYS A 440 -1.83 -9.55 -11.93
CA LYS A 440 -1.25 -10.28 -10.80
C LYS A 440 -2.22 -11.31 -10.22
N ALA A 441 -3.49 -10.96 -10.07
CA ALA A 441 -4.55 -11.89 -9.65
C ALA A 441 -4.75 -13.02 -10.68
N TYR A 442 -4.81 -12.70 -11.98
CA TYR A 442 -4.95 -13.69 -13.05
C TYR A 442 -3.78 -14.66 -13.08
N LYS A 443 -2.55 -14.15 -12.94
CA LYS A 443 -1.34 -14.96 -12.82
C LYS A 443 -1.45 -15.96 -11.66
N GLU A 444 -1.86 -15.49 -10.48
CA GLU A 444 -1.96 -16.35 -9.30
C GLU A 444 -3.03 -17.45 -9.46
N LEU A 445 -4.16 -17.14 -10.10
CA LEU A 445 -5.17 -18.14 -10.45
C LEU A 445 -4.59 -19.23 -11.36
N MET A 446 -3.81 -18.85 -12.37
CA MET A 446 -3.17 -19.78 -13.31
C MET A 446 -2.12 -20.64 -12.62
N GLU A 447 -1.28 -20.07 -11.76
CA GLU A 447 -0.28 -20.82 -11.01
C GLU A 447 -0.93 -21.79 -10.00
N THR A 448 -2.03 -21.38 -9.35
CA THR A 448 -2.83 -22.26 -8.50
C THR A 448 -3.43 -23.43 -9.30
N LEU A 449 -4.01 -23.16 -10.49
CA LEU A 449 -4.52 -24.20 -11.39
C LEU A 449 -3.42 -25.17 -11.85
N LEU A 450 -2.21 -24.67 -12.11
CA LEU A 450 -1.09 -25.50 -12.52
C LEU A 450 -0.73 -26.51 -11.42
N LEU A 451 -0.68 -26.07 -10.16
CA LEU A 451 -0.44 -26.97 -9.03
C LEU A 451 -1.58 -27.97 -8.82
N MET A 452 -2.83 -27.56 -9.02
CA MET A 452 -3.95 -28.51 -8.99
C MET A 452 -3.83 -29.58 -10.07
N TYR A 453 -3.42 -29.19 -11.28
CA TYR A 453 -3.26 -30.11 -12.41
C TYR A 453 -2.11 -31.11 -12.18
N GLN A 454 -1.05 -30.67 -11.51
CA GLN A 454 0.11 -31.49 -11.11
C GLN A 454 -0.14 -32.31 -9.84
N SER A 455 -1.26 -32.09 -9.15
CA SER A 455 -1.59 -32.81 -7.92
C SER A 455 -1.81 -34.30 -8.20
N LYS A 456 -1.50 -35.12 -7.19
CA LYS A 456 -1.74 -36.57 -7.22
C LYS A 456 -3.23 -36.92 -7.00
N ASP A 457 -4.02 -35.98 -6.51
CA ASP A 457 -5.45 -36.19 -6.28
C ASP A 457 -6.23 -36.14 -7.61
N PRO A 458 -6.89 -37.25 -8.02
CA PRO A 458 -7.62 -37.31 -9.28
C PRO A 458 -8.78 -36.31 -9.33
N THR A 459 -9.39 -35.98 -8.19
CA THR A 459 -10.52 -35.04 -8.15
C THR A 459 -10.04 -33.63 -8.51
N LEU A 460 -8.98 -33.17 -7.86
CA LEU A 460 -8.37 -31.86 -8.12
C LEU A 460 -7.84 -31.76 -9.56
N GLN A 461 -7.18 -32.80 -10.04
CA GLN A 461 -6.70 -32.86 -11.41
C GLN A 461 -7.85 -32.76 -12.42
N SER A 462 -8.96 -33.47 -12.17
CA SER A 462 -10.15 -33.43 -13.04
C SER A 462 -10.80 -32.04 -13.05
N SER A 463 -10.96 -31.40 -11.89
CA SER A 463 -11.50 -30.04 -11.78
C SER A 463 -10.60 -29.02 -12.48
N ALA A 464 -9.29 -29.09 -12.27
CA ALA A 464 -8.32 -28.24 -12.95
C ALA A 464 -8.39 -28.43 -14.47
N ARG A 465 -8.49 -29.68 -14.95
CA ARG A 465 -8.62 -29.98 -16.38
C ARG A 465 -9.88 -29.37 -16.98
N THR A 466 -11.02 -29.42 -16.29
CA THR A 466 -12.27 -28.80 -16.76
C THR A 466 -12.11 -27.29 -16.91
N ILE A 467 -11.54 -26.61 -15.92
CA ILE A 467 -11.31 -25.17 -15.97
C ILE A 467 -10.33 -24.82 -17.10
N LEU A 468 -9.19 -25.52 -17.19
CA LEU A 468 -8.18 -25.32 -18.24
C LEU A 468 -8.75 -25.54 -19.64
N THR A 469 -9.60 -26.55 -19.82
CA THR A 469 -10.25 -26.84 -21.10
C THR A 469 -11.11 -25.65 -21.52
N ASN A 470 -11.94 -25.14 -20.62
CA ASN A 470 -12.76 -23.96 -20.88
C ASN A 470 -11.91 -22.71 -21.15
N LEU A 471 -10.82 -22.51 -20.41
CA LEU A 471 -9.91 -21.38 -20.62
C LEU A 471 -9.20 -21.43 -21.97
N PHE A 472 -8.82 -22.64 -22.43
CA PHE A 472 -8.09 -22.82 -23.68
C PHE A 472 -8.96 -22.63 -24.93
N TYR A 473 -10.23 -23.02 -24.87
CA TYR A 473 -11.14 -22.93 -26.03
C TYR A 473 -11.77 -21.56 -26.22
N MET A 474 -11.83 -20.72 -25.18
CA MET A 474 -12.35 -19.36 -25.28
C MET A 474 -11.24 -18.43 -25.79
N VAL A 475 -11.49 -17.78 -26.92
CA VAL A 475 -10.50 -16.97 -27.65
C VAL A 475 -10.09 -15.74 -26.82
N GLU A 476 -11.05 -15.17 -26.10
CA GLU A 476 -10.89 -13.99 -25.26
C GLU A 476 -9.79 -14.18 -24.21
N TYR A 477 -9.75 -15.34 -23.55
CA TYR A 477 -8.72 -15.64 -22.54
C TYR A 477 -7.35 -15.91 -23.14
N ARG A 478 -7.31 -16.56 -24.30
CA ARG A 478 -6.06 -16.87 -25.01
C ARG A 478 -5.38 -15.60 -25.52
N ASP A 479 -6.17 -14.70 -26.10
CA ASP A 479 -5.66 -13.52 -26.77
C ASP A 479 -5.37 -12.38 -25.77
N LEU A 480 -5.94 -12.43 -24.56
CA LEU A 480 -5.71 -11.47 -23.48
C LEU A 480 -4.22 -11.24 -23.24
N ILE A 481 -3.46 -12.27 -22.88
CA ILE A 481 -2.04 -12.14 -22.48
C ILE A 481 -1.20 -11.58 -23.64
N LEU A 482 -1.43 -12.09 -24.86
CA LEU A 482 -0.73 -11.61 -26.06
C LEU A 482 -1.06 -10.14 -26.34
N SER A 483 -2.32 -9.75 -26.19
CA SER A 483 -2.75 -8.36 -26.31
C SER A 483 -2.05 -7.47 -25.30
N LEU A 484 -1.95 -7.89 -24.03
CA LEU A 484 -1.30 -7.09 -22.99
C LEU A 484 0.20 -6.90 -23.25
N ILE A 485 0.89 -7.96 -23.67
CA ILE A 485 2.33 -7.90 -23.99
C ILE A 485 2.58 -6.94 -25.16
N ASN A 486 1.77 -7.03 -26.23
CA ASN A 486 1.91 -6.17 -27.40
C ASN A 486 1.62 -4.69 -27.09
N LEU A 487 0.83 -4.42 -26.06
CA LEU A 487 0.46 -3.07 -25.63
C LEU A 487 1.42 -2.47 -24.59
N TYR A 488 2.37 -3.25 -24.08
CA TYR A 488 3.23 -2.80 -22.99
C TYR A 488 4.07 -1.57 -23.39
N ASP A 489 3.93 -0.53 -22.58
CA ASP A 489 4.61 0.76 -22.70
C ASP A 489 5.18 1.13 -21.33
N GLU A 490 6.51 1.06 -21.20
CA GLU A 490 7.22 1.26 -19.93
C GLU A 490 6.84 2.58 -19.22
N VAL A 491 6.41 3.61 -19.96
CA VAL A 491 6.02 4.91 -19.40
C VAL A 491 4.60 4.90 -18.82
N LYS A 492 3.70 4.09 -19.39
CA LYS A 492 2.28 4.08 -19.02
C LYS A 492 1.93 2.94 -18.07
N PHE A 493 2.65 1.83 -18.15
CA PHE A 493 2.38 0.65 -17.36
C PHE A 493 3.28 0.60 -16.12
N SER A 494 2.67 0.27 -14.99
CA SER A 494 3.35 0.02 -13.73
C SER A 494 4.17 -1.26 -13.84
N GLN A 495 5.42 -1.20 -13.35
CA GLN A 495 6.35 -2.33 -13.35
C GLN A 495 6.00 -3.39 -12.30
#